data_AF-A0A380WYA4-F1
#
_entry.id   AF-A0A380WYA4-F1
#
_cell.length_a   1.000
_cell.length_b   1.000
_cell.length_c   1.000
_cell.angle_alpha   90.00
_cell.angle_beta   90.00
_cell.angle_gamma   90.00
#
_symmetry.space_group_name_H-M   'P 1'
#
loop_
_entity.id
_entity.type
_entity.pdbx_description
1 polymer ?
#
loop_
_entity_poly.entity_id
_entity_poly.type
_entity_poly.pdbx_seq_one_letter_code
_entity_poly.pdbx_strand_id
1 'polypeptide(L)'
;MNNFKKITAAALAISFSFLGAGVVGESNVSFASENKNAPKVNLDIQPSNAPYQESVVTLNQNDATRQAVLNQLRDVRSKAWDENLKLQWDDNGNTKKIRDIYNEFTGDSNDKEGYVNAYGYSLELERLALQRAYELSLTGDSQERPDGTRYETLNYKGLNLGLHSWVYDDYENDISPEILFDTILYKDIESGNGYKRFIETNGSYETTGSVYDMLMFQPTFMGVGYGQVKNPETGKNIAVIAYDLDPFFFVNGPKKVDYVGDYTMSFGNPNFKQFSKERLDKLEKSVKNAKETIEGAKILMQKMPKFAKEHGNELNKLIEKQNKIIDKAEAILRANGR
;
A
#
# COMPACT_ATOMS: atom_id res chain seq x y z
N MET A 1 1.42 -2.73 50.66
CA MET A 1 0.89 -2.29 49.35
C MET A 1 1.95 -1.80 48.34
N ASN A 2 3.24 -1.69 48.68
CA ASN A 2 4.27 -1.14 47.76
C ASN A 2 4.99 -2.16 46.85
N ASN A 3 4.78 -3.48 47.04
CA ASN A 3 5.44 -4.51 46.24
C ASN A 3 4.60 -5.02 45.06
N PHE A 4 3.26 -4.96 45.12
CA PHE A 4 2.40 -5.41 44.02
C PHE A 4 2.42 -4.47 42.80
N LYS A 5 2.44 -3.13 43.01
CA LYS A 5 2.58 -2.15 41.91
C LYS A 5 3.88 -2.32 41.12
N LYS A 6 4.96 -2.77 41.77
CA LYS A 6 6.26 -3.04 41.12
C LYS A 6 6.25 -4.35 40.33
N ILE A 7 5.53 -5.37 40.80
CA ILE A 7 5.43 -6.68 40.12
C ILE A 7 4.57 -6.58 38.86
N THR A 8 3.48 -5.81 38.85
CA THR A 8 2.63 -5.65 37.65
C THR A 8 3.26 -4.77 36.59
N ALA A 9 3.93 -3.69 36.99
CA ALA A 9 4.72 -2.85 36.08
C ALA A 9 5.93 -3.61 35.51
N ALA A 10 6.57 -4.46 36.31
CA ALA A 10 7.67 -5.31 35.86
C ALA A 10 7.21 -6.47 34.96
N ALA A 11 6.06 -7.10 35.23
CA ALA A 11 5.53 -8.17 34.38
C ALA A 11 5.16 -7.65 32.98
N LEU A 12 4.55 -6.46 32.90
CA LEU A 12 4.29 -5.77 31.63
C LEU A 12 5.60 -5.32 30.96
N ALA A 13 6.54 -4.72 31.70
CA ALA A 13 7.83 -4.27 31.15
C ALA A 13 8.74 -5.42 30.67
N ILE A 14 8.67 -6.61 31.29
CA ILE A 14 9.42 -7.80 30.86
C ILE A 14 8.82 -8.38 29.56
N SER A 15 7.49 -8.34 29.38
CA SER A 15 6.88 -8.63 28.08
C SER A 15 7.20 -7.59 27.00
N PHE A 16 7.50 -6.33 27.38
CA PHE A 16 7.90 -5.27 26.45
C PHE A 16 9.40 -5.27 26.08
N SER A 17 10.26 -5.96 26.83
CA SER A 17 11.72 -5.94 26.61
C SER A 17 12.28 -7.12 25.82
N PHE A 18 11.56 -8.24 25.73
CA PHE A 18 12.03 -9.42 24.97
C PHE A 18 11.82 -9.33 23.45
N LEU A 19 10.95 -8.45 22.98
CA LEU A 19 10.76 -8.19 21.54
C LEU A 19 11.59 -6.99 21.06
N GLY A 20 11.95 -6.06 21.95
CA GLY A 20 12.47 -4.75 21.59
C GLY A 20 13.95 -4.65 21.16
N ALA A 21 14.78 -5.69 21.33
CA ALA A 21 16.23 -5.51 21.16
C ALA A 21 17.00 -6.63 20.43
N GLY A 22 16.34 -7.66 19.88
CA GLY A 22 17.07 -8.71 19.16
C GLY A 22 16.27 -9.72 18.35
N VAL A 23 14.94 -9.60 18.28
CA VAL A 23 14.08 -10.55 17.55
C VAL A 23 13.33 -9.90 16.39
N VAL A 24 13.11 -8.58 16.44
CA VAL A 24 12.29 -7.81 15.48
C VAL A 24 13.07 -7.32 14.25
N GLY A 25 14.36 -7.66 14.15
CA GLY A 25 15.21 -7.24 13.02
C GLY A 25 15.15 -8.13 11.78
N GLU A 26 14.68 -9.37 11.89
CA GLU A 26 14.72 -10.32 10.77
C GLU A 26 13.69 -11.41 11.01
N SER A 27 12.50 -11.29 10.44
CA SER A 27 11.59 -12.43 10.35
C SER A 27 10.53 -12.26 9.29
N ASN A 28 10.89 -12.70 8.10
CA ASN A 28 10.00 -12.95 7.00
C ASN A 28 9.86 -14.48 6.94
N VAL A 29 8.70 -15.10 6.66
CA VAL A 29 8.61 -16.58 6.45
C VAL A 29 7.65 -17.03 5.34
N SER A 30 7.85 -18.26 4.83
CA SER A 30 7.48 -18.83 3.52
C SER A 30 6.27 -19.77 3.58
N PHE A 31 5.19 -19.42 2.90
CA PHE A 31 4.16 -20.37 2.50
C PHE A 31 4.13 -20.60 1.00
N ALA A 32 4.63 -21.76 0.58
CA ALA A 32 4.11 -22.39 -0.62
C ALA A 32 2.75 -23.01 -0.27
N SER A 33 1.65 -22.30 -0.54
CA SER A 33 0.37 -22.97 -0.72
C SER A 33 0.42 -23.60 -2.12
N GLU A 34 0.54 -24.93 -2.18
CA GLU A 34 0.38 -25.69 -3.42
C GLU A 34 -1.10 -25.64 -3.87
N ASN A 35 -1.65 -24.47 -4.20
CA ASN A 35 -2.86 -24.41 -5.01
C ASN A 35 -2.43 -24.61 -6.48
N LYS A 36 -2.15 -25.88 -6.80
CA LYS A 36 -1.49 -26.38 -8.03
C LYS A 36 -2.20 -26.11 -9.37
N ASN A 37 -3.26 -25.31 -9.42
CA ASN A 37 -4.09 -25.18 -10.63
C ASN A 37 -4.14 -23.78 -11.27
N ALA A 38 -3.79 -22.70 -10.56
CA ALA A 38 -3.78 -21.36 -11.16
C ALA A 38 -2.43 -21.05 -11.83
N PRO A 39 -2.41 -20.43 -13.03
CA PRO A 39 -1.16 -20.00 -13.67
C PRO A 39 -0.42 -18.98 -12.79
N LYS A 40 0.91 -19.08 -12.75
CA LYS A 40 1.74 -18.16 -11.97
C LYS A 40 1.98 -16.85 -12.73
N VAL A 41 1.73 -15.72 -12.08
CA VAL A 41 2.10 -14.41 -12.61
C VAL A 41 3.61 -14.23 -12.50
N ASN A 42 4.25 -13.80 -13.60
CA ASN A 42 5.61 -13.29 -13.55
C ASN A 42 5.64 -11.81 -13.90
N LEU A 43 5.80 -10.97 -12.87
CA LEU A 43 5.93 -9.51 -13.01
C LEU A 43 7.40 -9.06 -13.16
N ASP A 44 8.37 -9.98 -13.08
CA ASP A 44 9.82 -9.69 -13.07
C ASP A 44 10.22 -8.64 -12.02
N ILE A 45 9.49 -8.58 -10.91
CA ILE A 45 9.81 -7.75 -9.74
C ILE A 45 11.02 -8.35 -9.04
N GLN A 46 11.96 -7.49 -8.61
CA GLN A 46 13.07 -7.94 -7.79
C GLN A 46 12.54 -8.61 -6.52
N PRO A 47 12.81 -9.91 -6.30
CA PRO A 47 12.33 -10.60 -5.12
C PRO A 47 12.87 -9.93 -3.88
N SER A 48 12.01 -9.70 -2.89
CA SER A 48 12.48 -9.28 -1.58
C SER A 48 13.38 -10.37 -0.98
N ASN A 49 14.40 -9.99 -0.21
CA ASN A 49 15.12 -10.92 0.67
C ASN A 49 14.26 -11.26 1.90
N ALA A 50 13.14 -11.89 1.61
CA ALA A 50 12.10 -12.33 2.52
C ALA A 50 11.70 -13.72 2.07
N PRO A 51 11.20 -14.59 2.93
CA PRO A 51 10.56 -15.80 2.53
C PRO A 51 9.32 -15.68 1.71
N TYR A 52 9.07 -16.84 1.14
CA TYR A 52 8.30 -17.01 -0.05
C TYR A 52 6.85 -17.32 0.25
N GLN A 53 5.96 -16.40 -0.05
CA GLN A 53 4.53 -16.62 0.12
C GLN A 53 3.81 -16.53 -1.22
N GLU A 54 2.88 -17.46 -1.43
CA GLU A 54 2.00 -17.53 -2.60
C GLU A 54 0.54 -17.62 -2.18
N SER A 55 -0.31 -16.90 -2.88
CA SER A 55 -1.76 -17.06 -2.81
C SER A 55 -2.38 -16.93 -4.19
N VAL A 56 -3.52 -17.59 -4.38
CA VAL A 56 -4.32 -17.45 -5.60
C VAL A 56 -5.17 -16.20 -5.45
N VAL A 57 -5.09 -15.31 -6.45
CA VAL A 57 -5.81 -14.05 -6.49
C VAL A 57 -6.53 -13.91 -7.83
N THR A 58 -7.63 -13.17 -7.83
CA THR A 58 -8.35 -12.84 -9.05
C THR A 58 -7.86 -11.50 -9.59
N LEU A 59 -7.45 -11.48 -10.86
CA LEU A 59 -6.94 -10.33 -11.59
C LEU A 59 -7.89 -9.95 -12.73
N ASN A 60 -7.83 -8.69 -13.16
CA ASN A 60 -8.65 -8.18 -14.27
C ASN A 60 -7.88 -7.11 -15.06
N GLN A 61 -6.68 -7.47 -15.52
CA GLN A 61 -5.75 -6.65 -16.29
C GLN A 61 -5.92 -7.02 -17.76
N ASN A 62 -6.64 -6.18 -18.50
CA ASN A 62 -6.86 -6.33 -19.93
C ASN A 62 -6.95 -4.94 -20.58
N ASP A 63 -7.06 -4.90 -21.90
CA ASP A 63 -7.13 -3.64 -22.64
C ASP A 63 -8.30 -2.74 -22.24
N ALA A 64 -9.46 -3.32 -21.88
CA ALA A 64 -10.61 -2.54 -21.44
C ALA A 64 -10.31 -1.83 -20.11
N THR A 65 -9.71 -2.53 -19.14
CA THR A 65 -9.28 -1.94 -17.87
C THR A 65 -8.23 -0.85 -18.07
N ARG A 66 -7.21 -1.10 -18.92
CA ARG A 66 -6.17 -0.10 -19.22
C ARG A 66 -6.75 1.15 -19.88
N GLN A 67 -7.68 0.97 -20.81
CA GLN A 67 -8.35 2.07 -21.48
C GLN A 67 -9.28 2.85 -20.53
N ALA A 68 -9.97 2.16 -19.62
CA ALA A 68 -10.80 2.80 -18.60
C ALA A 68 -9.96 3.69 -17.68
N VAL A 69 -8.77 3.24 -17.24
CA VAL A 69 -7.83 4.07 -16.46
C VAL A 69 -7.45 5.34 -17.21
N LEU A 70 -7.07 5.23 -18.49
CA LEU A 70 -6.73 6.40 -19.31
C LEU A 70 -7.92 7.33 -19.51
N ASN A 71 -9.13 6.79 -19.69
CA ASN A 71 -10.34 7.59 -19.85
C ASN A 71 -10.68 8.36 -18.57
N GLN A 72 -10.63 7.72 -17.40
CA GLN A 72 -10.84 8.39 -16.11
C GLN A 72 -9.86 9.55 -15.93
N LEU A 73 -8.58 9.33 -16.24
CA LEU A 73 -7.57 10.38 -16.15
C LEU A 73 -7.84 11.53 -17.12
N ARG A 74 -8.23 11.23 -18.36
CA ARG A 74 -8.60 12.24 -19.35
C ARG A 74 -9.81 13.06 -18.88
N ASP A 75 -10.81 12.45 -18.28
CA ASP A 75 -12.00 13.13 -17.77
C ASP A 75 -11.64 14.10 -16.64
N VAL A 76 -10.81 13.66 -15.68
CA VAL A 76 -10.29 14.50 -14.59
C VAL A 76 -9.52 15.70 -15.13
N ARG A 77 -8.62 15.48 -16.08
CA ARG A 77 -7.83 16.54 -16.72
C ARG A 77 -8.69 17.50 -17.53
N SER A 78 -9.64 16.96 -18.29
CA SER A 78 -10.58 17.75 -19.09
C SER A 78 -11.37 18.72 -18.20
N LYS A 79 -11.88 18.22 -17.07
CA LYS A 79 -12.58 19.02 -16.06
C LYS A 79 -11.65 20.08 -15.44
N ALA A 80 -10.46 19.69 -15.00
CA ALA A 80 -9.50 20.62 -14.40
C ALA A 80 -9.03 21.72 -15.36
N TRP A 81 -8.90 21.41 -16.65
CA TRP A 81 -8.65 22.38 -17.70
C TRP A 81 -9.80 23.37 -17.84
N ASP A 82 -11.04 22.90 -17.89
CA ASP A 82 -12.24 23.73 -18.05
C ASP A 82 -12.45 24.67 -16.85
N GLU A 83 -12.24 24.16 -15.64
CA GLU A 83 -12.23 24.92 -14.39
C GLU A 83 -10.99 25.81 -14.23
N ASN A 84 -9.96 25.57 -15.05
CA ASN A 84 -8.68 26.28 -15.05
C ASN A 84 -8.02 26.32 -13.66
N LEU A 85 -7.95 25.12 -13.06
CA LEU A 85 -7.43 24.96 -11.70
C LEU A 85 -5.98 25.44 -11.60
N LYS A 86 -5.58 25.75 -10.36
CA LYS A 86 -4.19 26.08 -10.03
C LYS A 86 -3.46 24.82 -9.56
N LEU A 87 -2.18 24.74 -9.92
CA LEU A 87 -1.22 23.74 -9.46
C LEU A 87 -0.05 24.47 -8.83
N GLN A 88 0.54 23.88 -7.78
CA GLN A 88 1.87 24.25 -7.33
C GLN A 88 2.87 24.14 -8.50
N TRP A 89 3.60 25.22 -8.73
CA TRP A 89 4.52 25.42 -9.84
C TRP A 89 5.98 25.34 -9.41
N ASP A 90 6.27 25.68 -8.16
CA ASP A 90 7.62 25.64 -7.60
C ASP A 90 7.66 25.09 -6.18
N ASP A 91 8.86 24.83 -5.69
CA ASP A 91 9.12 24.31 -4.34
C ASP A 91 8.79 25.32 -3.23
N ASN A 92 8.52 26.60 -3.57
CA ASN A 92 8.13 27.63 -2.61
C ASN A 92 6.62 27.66 -2.36
N GLY A 93 5.86 26.76 -2.99
CA GLY A 93 4.40 26.72 -2.90
C GLY A 93 3.70 27.77 -3.75
N ASN A 94 4.41 28.44 -4.67
CA ASN A 94 3.74 29.31 -5.62
C ASN A 94 2.90 28.47 -6.57
N THR A 95 1.78 29.03 -7.01
CA THR A 95 0.78 28.31 -7.80
C THR A 95 0.49 29.04 -9.09
N LYS A 96 0.26 28.28 -10.16
CA LYS A 96 -0.07 28.80 -11.48
C LYS A 96 -1.24 28.01 -12.05
N LYS A 97 -2.06 28.64 -12.90
CA LYS A 97 -3.17 27.97 -13.56
C LYS A 97 -2.66 26.94 -14.55
N ILE A 98 -3.34 25.80 -14.66
CA ILE A 98 -3.00 24.70 -15.57
C ILE A 98 -2.76 25.19 -17.00
N ARG A 99 -3.63 26.06 -17.52
CA ARG A 99 -3.49 26.58 -18.89
C ARG A 99 -2.24 27.43 -19.06
N ASP A 100 -1.92 28.25 -18.05
CA ASP A 100 -0.73 29.09 -18.10
C ASP A 100 0.56 28.27 -17.95
N ILE A 101 0.53 27.19 -17.17
CA ILE A 101 1.63 26.22 -17.08
C ILE A 101 1.82 25.56 -18.45
N TYR A 102 0.75 24.99 -19.01
CA TYR A 102 0.79 24.28 -20.29
C TYR A 102 1.32 25.16 -21.43
N ASN A 103 0.79 26.38 -21.56
CA ASN A 103 1.20 27.33 -22.60
C ASN A 103 2.69 27.73 -22.48
N GLU A 104 3.23 27.82 -21.26
CA GLU A 104 4.64 28.17 -21.05
C GLU A 104 5.58 27.06 -21.52
N PHE A 105 5.21 25.79 -21.36
CA PHE A 105 6.04 24.65 -21.76
C PHE A 105 5.94 24.28 -23.23
N THR A 106 4.74 24.36 -23.81
CA THR A 106 4.51 23.92 -25.18
C THR A 106 4.69 25.05 -26.18
N GLY A 107 4.48 26.31 -25.76
CA GLY A 107 4.33 27.45 -26.67
C GLY A 107 3.01 27.44 -27.44
N ASP A 108 2.19 26.39 -27.30
CA ASP A 108 0.92 26.21 -27.99
C ASP A 108 -0.23 26.69 -27.11
N SER A 109 -0.72 27.89 -27.43
CA SER A 109 -1.79 28.50 -26.67
C SER A 109 -3.08 27.68 -26.78
N ASN A 110 -3.60 27.23 -25.64
CA ASN A 110 -4.95 26.70 -25.48
C ASN A 110 -5.21 25.32 -26.13
N ASP A 111 -4.19 24.47 -26.24
CA ASP A 111 -4.36 23.07 -26.67
C ASP A 111 -4.82 22.16 -25.51
N LYS A 112 -6.15 22.14 -25.30
CA LYS A 112 -6.78 21.25 -24.31
C LYS A 112 -6.49 19.79 -24.61
N GLU A 113 -6.56 19.39 -25.88
CA GLU A 113 -6.40 17.98 -26.26
C GLU A 113 -4.97 17.51 -26.01
N GLY A 114 -3.97 18.32 -26.31
CA GLY A 114 -2.58 18.05 -25.97
C GLY A 114 -2.39 17.89 -24.46
N TYR A 115 -2.97 18.77 -23.64
CA TYR A 115 -2.93 18.64 -22.17
C TYR A 115 -3.61 17.36 -21.69
N VAL A 116 -4.84 17.09 -22.12
CA VAL A 116 -5.65 15.94 -21.68
C VAL A 116 -4.98 14.61 -22.06
N ASN A 117 -4.28 14.57 -23.20
CA ASN A 117 -3.65 13.36 -23.72
C ASN A 117 -2.15 13.23 -23.39
N ALA A 118 -1.57 14.12 -22.58
CA ALA A 118 -0.15 14.10 -22.19
C ALA A 118 0.26 12.97 -21.22
N TYR A 119 -0.37 11.80 -21.34
CA TYR A 119 -0.16 10.63 -20.49
C TYR A 119 -0.12 9.36 -21.33
N GLY A 120 0.65 8.40 -20.86
CA GLY A 120 0.75 7.08 -21.45
C GLY A 120 0.61 5.99 -20.43
N TYR A 121 -0.01 4.89 -20.84
CA TYR A 121 -0.04 3.71 -20.02
C TYR A 121 1.34 3.03 -20.01
N SER A 122 1.92 2.85 -18.83
CA SER A 122 3.19 2.15 -18.63
C SER A 122 2.94 0.75 -18.07
N LEU A 123 3.44 -0.25 -18.80
CA LEU A 123 3.36 -1.65 -18.40
C LEU A 123 4.34 -1.96 -17.25
N GLU A 124 5.40 -1.18 -17.11
CA GLU A 124 6.33 -1.22 -15.98
C GLU A 124 5.64 -0.76 -14.70
N LEU A 125 4.90 0.35 -14.76
CA LEU A 125 4.10 0.84 -13.64
C LEU A 125 2.93 -0.10 -13.33
N GLU A 126 2.29 -0.73 -14.33
CA GLU A 126 1.28 -1.78 -14.10
C GLU A 126 1.86 -2.94 -13.27
N ARG A 127 3.08 -3.38 -13.55
CA ARG A 127 3.74 -4.45 -12.78
C ARG A 127 4.00 -4.05 -11.33
N LEU A 128 4.51 -2.83 -11.11
CA LEU A 128 4.71 -2.29 -9.76
C LEU A 128 3.37 -2.16 -9.01
N ALA A 129 2.35 -1.59 -9.67
CA ALA A 129 1.02 -1.43 -9.10
C ALA A 129 0.36 -2.77 -8.75
N LEU A 130 0.45 -3.77 -9.63
CA LEU A 130 -0.05 -5.13 -9.39
C LEU A 130 0.65 -5.79 -8.20
N GLN A 131 1.98 -5.73 -8.15
CA GLN A 131 2.72 -6.27 -7.03
C GLN A 131 2.35 -5.55 -5.72
N ARG A 132 2.18 -4.23 -5.77
CA ARG A 132 1.80 -3.46 -4.58
C ARG A 132 0.38 -3.79 -4.12
N ALA A 133 -0.58 -3.90 -5.03
CA ALA A 133 -1.94 -4.33 -4.73
C ALA A 133 -1.96 -5.73 -4.10
N TYR A 134 -1.12 -6.65 -4.61
CA TYR A 134 -0.94 -7.98 -4.00
C TYR A 134 -0.37 -7.89 -2.58
N GLU A 135 0.71 -7.15 -2.39
CA GLU A 135 1.34 -6.95 -1.08
C GLU A 135 0.35 -6.36 -0.05
N LEU A 136 -0.45 -5.38 -0.47
CA LEU A 136 -1.52 -4.76 0.33
C LEU A 136 -2.65 -5.74 0.65
N SER A 137 -2.98 -6.64 -0.28
CA SER A 137 -3.99 -7.67 -0.02
C SER A 137 -3.58 -8.62 1.11
N LEU A 138 -2.27 -8.74 1.40
CA LEU A 138 -1.75 -9.58 2.48
C LEU A 138 -1.71 -8.83 3.81
N THR A 139 -1.23 -7.59 3.84
CA THR A 139 -1.00 -6.85 5.10
C THR A 139 -2.08 -5.82 5.42
N GLY A 140 -2.65 -5.16 4.41
CA GLY A 140 -3.42 -3.92 4.56
C GLY A 140 -2.57 -2.70 4.97
N ASP A 141 -1.24 -2.84 5.03
CA ASP A 141 -0.35 -1.77 5.44
C ASP A 141 0.11 -0.96 4.23
N SER A 142 -0.28 0.30 4.19
CA SER A 142 0.05 1.19 3.08
C SER A 142 1.52 1.63 3.07
N GLN A 143 2.20 1.67 4.21
CA GLN A 143 3.57 2.20 4.29
C GLN A 143 4.63 1.11 4.21
N GLU A 144 4.29 -0.10 4.65
CA GLU A 144 5.20 -1.24 4.68
C GLU A 144 4.84 -2.29 3.61
N ARG A 145 5.85 -2.99 3.13
CA ARG A 145 5.73 -4.25 2.39
C ARG A 145 5.52 -5.40 3.39
N PRO A 146 5.13 -6.62 2.94
CA PRO A 146 4.91 -7.76 3.84
C PRO A 146 6.12 -8.15 4.69
N ASP A 147 7.32 -7.74 4.30
CA ASP A 147 8.55 -7.94 5.05
C ASP A 147 8.90 -6.82 6.05
N GLY A 148 8.03 -5.81 6.21
CA GLY A 148 8.26 -4.65 7.07
C GLY A 148 9.20 -3.60 6.47
N THR A 149 9.75 -3.82 5.28
CA THR A 149 10.49 -2.77 4.56
C THR A 149 9.51 -1.74 4.01
N ARG A 150 9.98 -0.52 3.74
CA ARG A 150 9.10 0.49 3.16
C ARG A 150 8.70 0.13 1.73
N TYR A 151 7.52 0.55 1.29
CA TYR A 151 7.02 0.28 -0.06
C TYR A 151 7.97 0.79 -1.16
N GLU A 152 8.75 1.85 -0.92
CA GLU A 152 9.69 2.41 -1.89
C GLU A 152 10.80 1.42 -2.29
N THR A 153 10.98 0.33 -1.53
CA THR A 153 11.94 -0.73 -1.88
C THR A 153 11.43 -1.69 -2.95
N LEU A 154 10.14 -1.61 -3.33
CA LEU A 154 9.60 -2.35 -4.46
C LEU A 154 10.27 -1.86 -5.74
N ASN A 155 10.93 -2.77 -6.46
CA ASN A 155 11.74 -2.43 -7.63
C ASN A 155 11.42 -3.33 -8.83
N TYR A 156 11.26 -2.69 -9.99
CA TYR A 156 11.25 -3.33 -11.30
C TYR A 156 12.39 -2.72 -12.14
N LYS A 157 13.50 -3.44 -12.31
CA LYS A 157 14.64 -3.02 -13.16
C LYS A 157 15.13 -1.59 -12.91
N GLY A 158 15.19 -1.16 -11.65
CA GLY A 158 15.60 0.20 -11.28
C GLY A 158 14.46 1.21 -11.10
N LEU A 159 13.23 0.87 -11.50
CA LEU A 159 12.03 1.67 -11.29
C LEU A 159 11.38 1.32 -9.94
N ASN A 160 11.04 2.35 -9.15
CA ASN A 160 10.41 2.21 -7.83
C ASN A 160 9.11 3.04 -7.78
N LEU A 161 8.25 2.75 -6.80
CA LEU A 161 7.10 3.60 -6.50
C LEU A 161 7.54 4.86 -5.73
N GLY A 162 7.13 6.04 -6.20
CA GLY A 162 7.32 7.32 -5.50
C GLY A 162 6.27 7.59 -4.41
N LEU A 163 6.49 8.65 -3.61
CA LEU A 163 5.70 8.99 -2.43
C LEU A 163 4.19 9.21 -2.68
N HIS A 164 3.87 9.68 -3.88
CA HIS A 164 2.49 9.95 -4.32
C HIS A 164 2.12 9.20 -5.59
N SER A 165 3.11 8.50 -6.17
CA SER A 165 2.92 7.64 -7.33
C SER A 165 1.83 6.62 -7.09
N TRP A 166 1.68 6.09 -5.87
CA TRP A 166 0.72 5.02 -5.59
C TRP A 166 -0.41 5.47 -4.67
N VAL A 167 -1.64 5.08 -5.03
CA VAL A 167 -2.82 5.30 -4.19
C VAL A 167 -3.56 3.99 -4.05
N TYR A 168 -3.88 3.62 -2.81
CA TYR A 168 -4.62 2.39 -2.50
C TYR A 168 -6.04 2.73 -2.04
N ASP A 169 -6.99 1.87 -2.38
CA ASP A 169 -8.25 1.74 -1.63
C ASP A 169 -8.62 0.26 -1.52
N ASP A 170 -9.20 -0.10 -0.37
CA ASP A 170 -9.61 -1.45 -0.01
C ASP A 170 -11.14 -1.50 0.01
N TYR A 171 -11.73 -2.37 -0.80
CA TYR A 171 -13.17 -2.49 -0.94
C TYR A 171 -13.65 -3.86 -0.50
N GLU A 172 -14.77 -3.88 0.21
CA GLU A 172 -15.50 -5.11 0.53
C GLU A 172 -16.17 -5.74 -0.72
N ASN A 173 -16.33 -4.97 -1.81
CA ASN A 173 -17.00 -5.37 -3.04
C ASN A 173 -16.11 -5.21 -4.27
N ASP A 174 -16.66 -5.43 -5.47
CA ASP A 174 -15.94 -5.29 -6.74
C ASP A 174 -15.33 -3.89 -6.91
N ILE A 175 -14.14 -3.87 -7.52
CA ILE A 175 -13.31 -2.69 -7.73
C ILE A 175 -13.18 -2.44 -9.24
N SER A 176 -13.09 -1.17 -9.61
CA SER A 176 -12.92 -0.74 -11.00
C SER A 176 -12.08 0.53 -11.05
N PRO A 177 -11.52 0.90 -12.21
CA PRO A 177 -10.88 2.19 -12.40
C PRO A 177 -11.78 3.36 -11.98
N GLU A 178 -13.06 3.35 -12.36
CA GLU A 178 -14.06 4.35 -11.99
C GLU A 178 -14.14 4.54 -10.47
N ILE A 179 -14.32 3.42 -9.74
CA ILE A 179 -14.46 3.42 -8.29
C ILE A 179 -13.18 3.94 -7.60
N LEU A 180 -12.00 3.57 -8.11
CA LEU A 180 -10.73 4.08 -7.59
C LEU A 180 -10.62 5.59 -7.78
N PHE A 181 -10.89 6.11 -8.97
CA PHE A 181 -10.82 7.55 -9.25
C PHE A 181 -11.84 8.34 -8.44
N ASP A 182 -13.10 7.88 -8.38
CA ASP A 182 -14.13 8.50 -7.56
C ASP A 182 -13.76 8.53 -6.09
N THR A 183 -13.08 7.49 -5.61
CA THR A 183 -12.57 7.46 -4.24
C THR A 183 -11.53 8.53 -4.03
N ILE A 184 -10.50 8.58 -4.88
CA ILE A 184 -9.39 9.52 -4.73
C ILE A 184 -9.91 10.97 -4.77
N LEU A 185 -10.86 11.24 -5.65
CA LEU A 185 -11.33 12.59 -5.92
C LEU A 185 -12.46 13.03 -4.99
N TYR A 186 -13.41 12.15 -4.67
CA TYR A 186 -14.72 12.55 -4.16
C TYR A 186 -15.15 11.86 -2.87
N LYS A 187 -14.49 10.77 -2.43
CA LYS A 187 -14.80 10.14 -1.14
C LYS A 187 -14.41 11.09 0.00
N ASP A 188 -15.39 11.49 0.80
CA ASP A 188 -15.14 12.29 1.99
C ASP A 188 -14.47 11.43 3.07
N ILE A 189 -13.24 11.81 3.40
CA ILE A 189 -12.52 11.33 4.59
C ILE A 189 -12.50 12.43 5.65
N GLU A 190 -11.95 12.18 6.86
CA GLU A 190 -11.88 13.20 7.94
C GLU A 190 -11.26 14.54 7.49
N SER A 191 -10.42 14.50 6.45
CA SER A 191 -9.78 15.69 5.84
C SER A 191 -10.49 16.26 4.61
N GLY A 192 -11.74 15.84 4.34
CA GLY A 192 -12.54 16.19 3.17
C GLY A 192 -12.17 15.38 1.91
N ASN A 193 -13.00 15.49 0.86
CA ASN A 193 -12.67 14.87 -0.43
C ASN A 193 -11.46 15.50 -1.13
N GLY A 194 -10.73 14.67 -1.89
CA GLY A 194 -9.46 15.04 -2.51
C GLY A 194 -9.54 16.22 -3.48
N TYR A 195 -10.58 16.27 -4.32
CA TYR A 195 -10.77 17.32 -5.32
C TYR A 195 -11.10 18.67 -4.69
N LYS A 196 -11.99 18.69 -3.69
CA LYS A 196 -12.30 19.89 -2.92
C LYS A 196 -11.09 20.38 -2.15
N ARG A 197 -10.38 19.48 -1.46
CA ARG A 197 -9.15 19.81 -0.74
C ARG A 197 -8.11 20.40 -1.68
N PHE A 198 -7.97 19.86 -2.89
CA PHE A 198 -7.07 20.40 -3.92
C PHE A 198 -7.42 21.84 -4.29
N ILE A 199 -8.70 22.16 -4.48
CA ILE A 199 -9.15 23.52 -4.74
C ILE A 199 -8.91 24.44 -3.53
N GLU A 200 -9.25 23.99 -2.33
CA GLU A 200 -9.12 24.77 -1.08
C GLU A 200 -7.67 25.05 -0.69
N THR A 201 -6.75 24.11 -0.98
CA THR A 201 -5.30 24.29 -0.78
C THR A 201 -4.61 24.90 -2.00
N ASN A 202 -5.39 25.38 -2.98
CA ASN A 202 -4.91 26.08 -4.16
C ASN A 202 -3.90 25.24 -4.98
N GLY A 203 -4.05 23.90 -4.97
CA GLY A 203 -3.24 22.96 -5.72
C GLY A 203 -1.90 22.58 -5.07
N SER A 204 -1.80 22.68 -3.73
CA SER A 204 -0.59 22.31 -2.97
C SER A 204 -0.26 20.81 -3.06
N TYR A 205 0.97 20.49 -3.46
CA TYR A 205 1.45 19.11 -3.64
C TYR A 205 1.48 18.33 -2.32
N GLU A 206 2.10 18.89 -1.27
CA GLU A 206 2.25 18.21 0.03
C GLU A 206 0.90 17.76 0.62
N THR A 207 -0.15 18.52 0.32
CA THR A 207 -1.50 18.22 0.81
C THR A 207 -2.31 17.40 -0.19
N THR A 208 -1.98 17.32 -1.47
CA THR A 208 -2.86 16.68 -2.46
C THR A 208 -2.14 15.86 -3.51
N GLY A 209 -0.95 15.33 -3.18
CA GLY A 209 -0.04 14.65 -4.10
C GLY A 209 -0.70 13.75 -5.14
N SER A 210 -1.63 12.89 -4.75
CA SER A 210 -2.34 11.99 -5.69
C SER A 210 -3.22 12.71 -6.73
N VAL A 211 -3.93 13.77 -6.32
CA VAL A 211 -4.73 14.59 -7.25
C VAL A 211 -3.81 15.51 -8.06
N TYR A 212 -2.74 16.01 -7.44
CA TYR A 212 -1.71 16.78 -8.11
C TYR A 212 -1.06 15.98 -9.25
N ASP A 213 -0.68 14.72 -9.01
CA ASP A 213 -0.07 13.83 -10.00
C ASP A 213 -1.02 13.52 -11.17
N MET A 214 -2.34 13.49 -10.96
CA MET A 214 -3.35 13.35 -12.04
C MET A 214 -3.46 14.60 -12.93
N LEU A 215 -3.12 15.77 -12.38
CA LEU A 215 -3.33 17.07 -13.02
C LEU A 215 -2.04 17.68 -13.57
N MET A 216 -0.89 17.23 -13.08
CA MET A 216 0.41 17.73 -13.53
C MET A 216 0.59 17.51 -15.03
N PHE A 217 1.41 18.37 -15.63
CA PHE A 217 1.79 18.31 -17.04
C PHE A 217 3.31 18.29 -17.20
N GLN A 218 4.06 18.17 -16.10
CA GLN A 218 5.51 18.17 -16.13
C GLN A 218 6.08 16.92 -15.46
N PRO A 219 7.10 16.29 -16.09
CA PRO A 219 7.62 16.61 -17.43
C PRO A 219 6.59 16.24 -18.53
N THR A 220 6.89 16.60 -19.78
CA THR A 220 5.98 16.70 -20.95
C THR A 220 5.11 15.47 -21.25
N PHE A 221 5.37 14.34 -20.63
CA PHE A 221 4.57 13.13 -20.74
C PHE A 221 4.68 12.31 -19.46
N MET A 222 3.56 11.93 -18.85
CA MET A 222 3.56 11.16 -17.61
C MET A 222 3.09 9.72 -17.81
N GLY A 223 3.76 8.80 -17.13
CA GLY A 223 3.42 7.39 -17.15
C GLY A 223 2.38 7.08 -16.10
N VAL A 224 1.38 6.28 -16.45
CA VAL A 224 0.41 5.73 -15.50
C VAL A 224 0.34 4.22 -15.61
N GLY A 225 0.33 3.52 -14.48
CA GLY A 225 0.08 2.08 -14.40
C GLY A 225 -1.01 1.78 -13.40
N TYR A 226 -1.72 0.68 -13.59
CA TYR A 226 -2.82 0.28 -12.71
C TYR A 226 -2.79 -1.21 -12.41
N GLY A 227 -2.93 -1.56 -11.13
CA GLY A 227 -3.02 -2.94 -10.67
C GLY A 227 -4.23 -3.11 -9.77
N GLN A 228 -5.00 -4.18 -9.98
CA GLN A 228 -6.08 -4.57 -9.07
C GLN A 228 -5.95 -6.04 -8.73
N VAL A 229 -6.17 -6.35 -7.45
CA VAL A 229 -6.02 -7.70 -6.89
C VAL A 229 -7.15 -7.95 -5.91
N LYS A 230 -7.94 -8.98 -6.21
CA LYS A 230 -8.89 -9.56 -5.26
C LYS A 230 -8.28 -10.81 -4.65
N ASN A 231 -8.10 -10.82 -3.33
CA ASN A 231 -7.53 -11.94 -2.61
C ASN A 231 -8.62 -12.67 -1.81
N PRO A 232 -9.09 -13.85 -2.26
CA PRO A 232 -10.12 -14.60 -1.56
C PRO A 232 -9.73 -15.07 -0.16
N GLU A 233 -8.44 -15.27 0.11
CA GLU A 233 -7.96 -15.74 1.42
C GLU A 233 -8.07 -14.66 2.48
N THR A 234 -7.84 -13.40 2.12
CA THR A 234 -7.93 -12.25 3.04
C THR A 234 -9.25 -11.50 2.93
N GLY A 235 -10.04 -11.76 1.87
CA GLY A 235 -11.28 -11.06 1.57
C GLY A 235 -11.08 -9.65 1.01
N LYS A 236 -9.84 -9.21 0.80
CA LYS A 236 -9.51 -7.85 0.38
C LYS A 236 -9.58 -7.70 -1.14
N ASN A 237 -10.03 -6.54 -1.57
CA ASN A 237 -10.03 -6.14 -2.98
C ASN A 237 -9.33 -4.80 -3.12
N ILE A 238 -8.11 -4.83 -3.64
CA ILE A 238 -7.19 -3.68 -3.64
C ILE A 238 -6.96 -3.21 -5.07
N ALA A 239 -7.03 -1.90 -5.30
CA ALA A 239 -6.46 -1.29 -6.50
C ALA A 239 -5.35 -0.31 -6.12
N VAL A 240 -4.37 -0.23 -7.02
CA VAL A 240 -3.27 0.71 -6.97
C VAL A 240 -3.16 1.36 -8.34
N ILE A 241 -3.16 2.69 -8.37
CA ILE A 241 -2.69 3.47 -9.53
C ILE A 241 -1.28 3.95 -9.25
N ALA A 242 -0.37 3.87 -10.22
CA ALA A 242 1.04 4.23 -10.14
C ALA A 242 1.36 5.36 -11.13
N TYR A 243 2.05 6.43 -10.71
CA TYR A 243 2.53 7.51 -11.59
C TYR A 243 4.06 7.57 -11.66
N ASP A 244 4.58 7.91 -12.84
CA ASP A 244 5.97 8.31 -13.00
C ASP A 244 6.03 9.58 -13.86
N LEU A 245 6.82 10.53 -13.37
CA LEU A 245 7.01 11.82 -14.01
C LEU A 245 7.87 11.64 -15.25
N ASP A 246 8.94 10.84 -15.21
CA ASP A 246 9.81 10.60 -16.37
C ASP A 246 9.79 9.10 -16.71
N PRO A 247 8.66 8.59 -17.24
CA PRO A 247 8.53 7.16 -17.47
C PRO A 247 9.59 6.70 -18.46
N PHE A 248 10.53 5.89 -17.97
CA PHE A 248 11.44 5.15 -18.82
C PHE A 248 10.63 4.12 -19.63
N PHE A 249 10.15 4.52 -20.81
CA PHE A 249 9.69 3.57 -21.83
C PHE A 249 10.93 2.85 -22.37
N PHE A 250 11.31 1.76 -21.72
CA PHE A 250 12.44 0.96 -22.17
C PHE A 250 12.21 0.60 -23.65
N VAL A 251 13.22 0.80 -24.51
CA VAL A 251 13.17 0.43 -25.94
C VAL A 251 12.85 -1.07 -26.14
N ASN A 252 12.98 -1.86 -25.06
CA ASN A 252 12.51 -3.25 -24.94
C ASN A 252 11.66 -3.43 -23.66
N GLY A 253 10.63 -2.59 -23.49
CA GLY A 253 9.68 -2.66 -22.39
C GLY A 253 9.02 -4.04 -22.25
N PRO A 254 8.40 -4.33 -21.10
CA PRO A 254 7.74 -5.61 -20.90
C PRO A 254 6.65 -5.78 -21.95
N LYS A 255 6.51 -7.01 -22.46
CA LYS A 255 5.39 -7.34 -23.34
C LYS A 255 4.09 -7.16 -22.57
N LYS A 256 3.08 -6.62 -23.26
CA LYS A 256 1.71 -6.60 -22.77
C LYS A 256 1.26 -8.05 -22.53
N VAL A 257 0.78 -8.32 -21.33
CA VAL A 257 0.20 -9.60 -20.93
C VAL A 257 -1.13 -9.31 -20.28
N ASP A 258 -2.16 -10.05 -20.68
CA ASP A 258 -3.47 -9.94 -20.03
C ASP A 258 -3.54 -10.95 -18.89
N TYR A 259 -3.93 -10.47 -17.71
CA TYR A 259 -4.17 -11.28 -16.52
C TYR A 259 -5.64 -11.15 -16.14
N VAL A 260 -6.47 -12.08 -16.60
CA VAL A 260 -7.92 -12.08 -16.34
C VAL A 260 -8.34 -13.42 -15.75
N GLY A 261 -8.90 -13.40 -14.54
CA GLY A 261 -9.27 -14.59 -13.78
C GLY A 261 -8.28 -14.90 -12.66
N ASP A 262 -8.23 -16.17 -12.24
CA ASP A 262 -7.45 -16.59 -11.08
C ASP A 262 -5.99 -16.90 -11.46
N TYR A 263 -5.07 -16.29 -10.73
CA TYR A 263 -3.63 -16.48 -10.90
C TYR A 263 -2.94 -16.62 -9.55
N THR A 264 -1.84 -17.36 -9.52
CA THR A 264 -0.95 -17.40 -8.35
C THR A 264 0.01 -16.21 -8.40
N MET A 265 -0.07 -15.34 -7.41
CA MET A 265 0.90 -14.26 -7.18
C MET A 265 1.82 -14.62 -6.01
N SER A 266 3.01 -14.04 -6.00
CA SER A 266 4.02 -14.36 -4.99
C SER A 266 4.75 -13.15 -4.46
N PHE A 267 5.23 -13.26 -3.22
CA PHE A 267 6.11 -12.30 -2.59
C PHE A 267 7.29 -13.04 -1.94
N GLY A 268 8.45 -12.39 -1.93
CA GLY A 268 9.68 -12.92 -1.34
C GLY A 268 10.49 -13.81 -2.30
N ASN A 269 11.55 -14.38 -1.76
CA ASN A 269 12.56 -15.18 -2.44
C ASN A 269 12.33 -16.69 -2.17
N PRO A 270 12.07 -17.51 -3.21
CA PRO A 270 11.86 -18.95 -3.07
C PRO A 270 13.09 -19.69 -2.49
N ASN A 271 14.27 -19.07 -2.55
CA ASN A 271 15.52 -19.62 -2.02
C ASN A 271 15.89 -19.05 -0.64
N PHE A 272 14.98 -18.34 0.03
CA PHE A 272 15.27 -17.80 1.36
C PHE A 272 15.50 -18.92 2.37
N LYS A 273 16.55 -18.81 3.18
CA LYS A 273 16.84 -19.77 4.25
C LYS A 273 15.90 -19.57 5.44
N GLN A 274 14.97 -20.50 5.66
CA GLN A 274 14.04 -20.50 6.79
C GLN A 274 14.75 -20.40 8.16
N PHE A 275 14.02 -19.93 9.16
CA PHE A 275 14.52 -19.89 10.53
C PHE A 275 14.75 -21.29 11.09
N SER A 276 15.74 -21.40 11.99
CA SER A 276 15.96 -22.64 12.71
C SER A 276 14.74 -23.01 13.55
N LYS A 277 14.44 -24.31 13.64
CA LYS A 277 13.34 -24.86 14.44
C LYS A 277 13.30 -24.30 15.87
N GLU A 278 14.47 -24.15 16.49
CA GLU A 278 14.59 -23.61 17.86
C GLU A 278 14.12 -22.15 17.96
N ARG A 279 14.36 -21.34 16.93
CA ARG A 279 13.91 -19.94 16.90
C ARG A 279 12.39 -19.85 16.75
N LEU A 280 11.79 -20.77 16.00
CA LEU A 280 10.34 -20.86 15.82
C LEU A 280 9.63 -21.31 17.09
N ASP A 281 10.16 -22.34 17.76
CA ASP A 281 9.58 -22.83 19.03
C ASP A 281 9.60 -21.71 20.11
N LYS A 282 10.65 -20.88 20.13
CA LYS A 282 10.72 -19.71 21.02
C LYS A 282 9.69 -18.64 20.66
N LEU A 283 9.48 -18.38 19.37
CA LEU A 283 8.48 -17.41 18.90
C LEU A 283 7.06 -17.86 19.22
N GLU A 284 6.73 -19.12 18.97
CA GLU A 284 5.43 -19.73 19.26
C GLU A 284 5.09 -19.62 20.75
N LYS A 285 6.06 -19.94 21.61
CA LYS A 285 5.93 -19.76 23.05
C LYS A 285 5.72 -18.29 23.42
N SER A 286 6.37 -17.36 22.72
CA SER A 286 6.26 -15.92 22.99
C SER A 286 4.90 -15.36 22.57
N VAL A 287 4.36 -15.80 21.43
CA VAL A 287 3.00 -15.48 20.99
C VAL A 287 1.97 -15.99 21.99
N LYS A 288 2.09 -17.24 22.42
CA LYS A 288 1.21 -17.81 23.44
C LYS A 288 1.21 -16.98 24.73
N ASN A 289 2.40 -16.66 25.25
CA ASN A 289 2.55 -15.84 26.46
C ASN A 289 1.96 -14.43 26.28
N ALA A 290 2.11 -13.83 25.10
CA ALA A 290 1.55 -12.52 24.80
C ALA A 290 0.02 -12.54 24.80
N LYS A 291 -0.61 -13.56 24.18
CA LYS A 291 -2.07 -13.76 24.23
C LYS A 291 -2.58 -13.95 25.65
N GLU A 292 -1.90 -14.75 26.46
CA GLU A 292 -2.23 -14.94 27.88
C GLU A 292 -2.13 -13.63 28.68
N THR A 293 -1.14 -12.79 28.37
CA THR A 293 -0.96 -11.47 28.99
C THR A 293 -2.08 -10.50 28.63
N ILE A 294 -2.51 -10.47 27.36
CA ILE A 294 -3.65 -9.67 26.91
C ILE A 294 -4.93 -10.09 27.62
N GLU A 295 -5.19 -11.39 27.73
CA GLU A 295 -6.36 -11.89 28.46
C GLU A 295 -6.29 -11.53 29.95
N GLY A 296 -5.11 -11.62 30.57
CA GLY A 296 -4.90 -11.14 31.93
C GLY A 296 -5.22 -9.65 32.10
N ALA A 297 -4.80 -8.81 31.15
CA ALA A 297 -5.09 -7.38 31.14
C ALA A 297 -6.60 -7.09 31.00
N LYS A 298 -7.30 -7.80 30.11
CA LYS A 298 -8.76 -7.68 29.95
C LYS A 298 -9.51 -8.08 31.23
N ILE A 299 -9.13 -9.19 31.86
CA ILE A 299 -9.72 -9.64 33.13
C ILE A 299 -9.50 -8.60 34.24
N LEU A 300 -8.30 -8.00 34.31
CA LEU A 300 -7.99 -6.97 35.29
C LEU A 300 -8.89 -5.73 35.11
N MET A 301 -9.07 -5.27 33.87
CA MET A 301 -9.95 -4.15 33.56
C MET A 301 -11.42 -4.44 33.93
N GLN A 302 -11.89 -5.67 33.69
CA GLN A 302 -13.25 -6.08 34.05
C GLN A 302 -13.46 -6.15 35.57
N LYS A 303 -12.50 -6.71 36.31
CA LYS A 303 -12.61 -6.91 37.77
C LYS A 303 -12.29 -5.66 38.58
N MET A 304 -11.64 -4.65 38.00
CA MET A 304 -11.24 -3.42 38.68
C MET A 304 -11.75 -2.16 37.95
N PRO A 305 -13.04 -1.81 38.09
CA PRO A 305 -13.66 -0.74 37.31
C PRO A 305 -13.07 0.65 37.57
N LYS A 306 -12.57 0.93 38.79
CA LYS A 306 -11.86 2.19 39.07
C LYS A 306 -10.54 2.30 38.31
N PHE A 307 -9.78 1.20 38.24
CA PHE A 307 -8.53 1.13 37.49
C PHE A 307 -8.78 1.23 35.98
N ALA A 308 -9.81 0.56 35.47
CA ALA A 308 -10.21 0.68 34.08
C ALA A 308 -10.65 2.10 33.71
N LYS A 309 -11.30 2.83 34.62
CA LYS A 309 -11.69 4.23 34.40
C LYS A 309 -10.47 5.16 34.31
N GLU A 310 -9.43 4.90 35.10
CA GLU A 310 -8.22 5.74 35.14
C GLU A 310 -7.19 5.39 34.07
N HIS A 311 -7.04 4.11 33.73
CA HIS A 311 -5.94 3.62 32.86
C HIS A 311 -6.41 2.78 31.67
N GLY A 312 -7.72 2.56 31.51
CA GLY A 312 -8.26 1.65 30.48
C GLY A 312 -7.94 2.07 29.04
N ASN A 313 -7.93 3.38 28.76
CA ASN A 313 -7.58 3.87 27.43
C ASN A 313 -6.11 3.58 27.06
N GLU A 314 -5.20 3.70 28.03
CA GLU A 314 -3.78 3.42 27.82
C GLU A 314 -3.54 1.90 27.67
N LEU A 315 -4.21 1.10 28.49
CA LEU A 315 -4.20 -0.37 28.37
C LEU A 315 -4.75 -0.85 27.03
N ASN A 316 -5.87 -0.26 26.55
CA ASN A 316 -6.42 -0.61 25.24
C ASN A 316 -5.44 -0.30 24.11
N LYS A 317 -4.75 0.86 24.16
CA LYS A 317 -3.70 1.18 23.18
C LYS A 317 -2.53 0.18 23.23
N LEU A 318 -2.13 -0.27 24.42
CA LEU A 318 -1.08 -1.29 24.56
C LEU A 318 -1.53 -2.65 24.04
N ILE A 319 -2.78 -3.06 24.31
CA ILE A 319 -3.37 -4.29 23.77
C ILE A 319 -3.43 -4.23 22.24
N GLU A 320 -3.86 -3.11 21.66
CA GLU A 320 -3.93 -2.95 20.21
C GLU A 320 -2.53 -3.06 19.56
N LYS A 321 -1.52 -2.39 20.13
CA LYS A 321 -0.13 -2.52 19.69
C LYS A 321 0.37 -3.97 19.82
N GLN A 322 0.04 -4.63 20.92
CA GLN A 322 0.44 -6.01 21.16
C GLN A 322 -0.23 -6.98 20.18
N ASN A 323 -1.50 -6.77 19.84
CA ASN A 323 -2.21 -7.55 18.82
C ASN A 323 -1.52 -7.41 17.46
N LYS A 324 -1.16 -6.19 17.03
CA LYS A 324 -0.41 -5.98 15.78
C LYS A 324 0.92 -6.75 15.77
N ILE A 325 1.61 -6.83 16.91
CA ILE A 325 2.85 -7.60 17.03
C ILE A 325 2.58 -9.11 17.00
N ILE A 326 1.52 -9.57 17.67
CA ILE A 326 1.07 -10.98 17.62
C ILE A 326 0.73 -11.35 16.19
N ASP A 327 -0.01 -10.52 15.45
CA ASP A 327 -0.40 -10.79 14.07
C ASP A 327 0.83 -10.94 13.17
N LYS A 328 1.84 -10.07 13.33
CA LYS A 328 3.14 -10.19 12.65
C LYS A 328 3.86 -11.50 13.05
N ALA A 329 3.92 -11.83 14.34
CA ALA A 329 4.56 -13.05 14.85
C ALA A 329 3.83 -14.34 14.40
N GLU A 330 2.51 -14.31 14.31
CA GLU A 330 1.70 -15.42 13.82
C GLU A 330 1.84 -15.57 12.31
N ALA A 331 1.97 -14.48 11.54
CA ALA A 331 2.32 -14.57 10.13
C ALA A 331 3.68 -15.28 9.94
N ILE A 332 4.67 -15.00 10.81
CA ILE A 332 5.99 -15.66 10.80
C ILE A 332 5.87 -17.15 11.14
N LEU A 333 5.17 -17.52 12.21
CA LEU A 333 4.99 -18.92 12.60
C LEU A 333 4.27 -19.73 11.56
N ARG A 334 3.10 -19.21 11.14
CA ARG A 334 2.32 -19.74 10.04
C ARG A 334 3.27 -19.99 8.88
N ALA A 335 4.02 -18.98 8.44
CA ALA A 335 4.85 -19.13 7.27
C ALA A 335 6.13 -19.98 7.47
N ASN A 336 6.31 -20.68 8.60
CA ASN A 336 7.23 -21.83 8.69
C ASN A 336 6.51 -23.19 8.80
N GLY A 337 5.21 -23.25 8.52
CA GLY A 337 4.39 -24.45 8.69
C GLY A 337 4.11 -24.80 10.15
N ARG A 338 3.86 -23.81 11.02
CA ARG A 338 3.43 -24.00 12.42
C ARG A 338 1.99 -23.56 12.65
#